data_AF-A0A936CI85-F1
#
_entry.id   AF-A0A936CI85-F1
#
_cell.length_a   1.000
_cell.length_b   1.000
_cell.length_c   1.000
_cell.angle_alpha   90.00
_cell.angle_beta   90.00
_cell.angle_gamma   90.00
#
_symmetry.space_group_name_H-M   'P 1'
#
loop_
_entity.id
_entity.type
_entity.pdbx_description
1 polymer ?
#
loop_
_entity_poly.entity_id
_entity_poly.type
_entity_poly.pdbx_seq_one_letter_code
_entity_poly.pdbx_strand_id
1 'polypeptide(L)'
;MGVFSQPDGTPAISADDWFTLTVTGTVTDGSGTYVVKIGAYTSPGTPSGMPMSITGNGQGGNPLLQANGSSTYTIRIEDSSDSTCFSSISVGPVLACSNCTDPNCFNVTKQIIR
;
A
#
# COMPACT_ATOMS: atom_id res chain seq x y z
N MET A 1 13.72 0.36 3.91
CA MET A 1 14.46 -0.81 3.41
C MET A 1 13.90 -2.03 4.11
N GLY A 2 13.27 -2.95 3.38
CA GLY A 2 12.71 -4.18 3.94
C GLY A 2 11.38 -4.57 3.28
N VAL A 3 11.45 -5.25 2.13
CA VAL A 3 10.38 -6.18 1.72
C VAL A 3 10.88 -7.54 2.21
N PHE A 4 10.18 -8.11 3.18
CA PHE A 4 10.57 -9.37 3.80
C PHE A 4 10.01 -10.50 2.94
N SER A 5 10.87 -11.23 2.24
CA SER A 5 10.58 -12.62 1.90
C SER A 5 10.56 -13.39 3.22
N GLN A 6 9.42 -13.96 3.58
CA GLN A 6 9.42 -15.02 4.58
C GLN A 6 9.85 -16.29 3.82
N PRO A 7 10.99 -16.92 4.14
CA PRO A 7 11.23 -18.29 3.71
C PRO A 7 10.35 -19.17 4.60
N ASP A 8 9.05 -19.23 4.31
CA ASP A 8 8.10 -20.08 5.05
C ASP A 8 8.11 -21.55 4.56
N GLY A 9 8.99 -21.88 3.61
CA GLY A 9 9.19 -23.25 3.13
C GLY A 9 8.15 -23.70 2.10
N THR A 10 7.43 -22.77 1.49
CA THR A 10 6.54 -23.01 0.36
C THR A 10 7.31 -23.18 -0.95
N PRO A 11 6.74 -23.89 -1.95
CA PRO A 11 7.30 -23.92 -3.30
C PRO A 11 7.42 -22.50 -3.86
N ALA A 12 8.44 -22.23 -4.67
CA ALA A 12 8.64 -20.96 -5.37
C ALA A 12 7.54 -20.72 -6.44
N ILE A 13 6.32 -20.48 -5.97
CA ILE A 13 5.16 -20.13 -6.77
C ILE A 13 4.74 -18.73 -6.35
N SER A 14 4.44 -17.85 -7.31
CA SER A 14 4.09 -16.44 -7.08
C SER A 14 2.79 -16.21 -6.29
N ALA A 15 2.23 -17.24 -5.67
CA ALA A 15 0.94 -17.22 -4.98
C ALA A 15 1.05 -16.71 -3.54
N ASP A 16 2.21 -16.87 -2.91
CA ASP A 16 2.53 -16.39 -1.56
C ASP A 16 3.40 -15.12 -1.56
N ASP A 17 3.88 -14.68 -2.74
CA ASP A 17 4.61 -13.43 -2.90
C ASP A 17 3.68 -12.22 -2.68
N TRP A 18 4.09 -11.32 -1.79
CA TRP A 18 3.40 -10.06 -1.51
C TRP A 18 4.38 -8.91 -1.34
N PHE A 19 3.86 -7.68 -1.36
CA PHE A 19 4.69 -6.48 -1.19
C PHE A 19 4.15 -5.52 -0.13
N THR A 20 5.04 -4.65 0.35
CA THR A 20 4.70 -3.54 1.25
C THR A 20 4.62 -2.24 0.44
N LEU A 21 3.67 -1.39 0.79
CA LEU A 21 3.56 -0.03 0.25
C LEU A 21 3.96 0.99 1.31
N THR A 22 4.73 2.01 0.92
CA THR A 22 4.88 3.22 1.73
C THR A 22 4.07 4.33 1.09
N VAL A 23 3.13 4.87 1.85
CA VAL A 23 2.21 5.92 1.42
C VAL A 23 2.45 7.17 2.26
N THR A 24 2.47 8.34 1.61
CA THR A 24 2.46 9.63 2.30
C THR A 24 1.35 10.50 1.73
N GLY A 25 0.39 10.85 2.58
CA GLY A 25 -0.69 11.79 2.30
C GLY A 25 -0.41 13.16 2.90
N THR A 26 -0.58 14.22 2.13
CA THR A 26 -0.57 15.60 2.64
C THR A 26 -1.98 16.15 2.59
N VAL A 27 -2.55 16.49 3.74
CA VAL A 27 -3.85 17.14 3.86
C VAL A 27 -3.63 18.64 4.02
N THR A 28 -4.23 19.44 3.13
CA THR A 28 -4.26 20.91 3.21
C THR A 28 -5.70 21.34 3.51
N ASP A 29 -5.89 22.28 4.43
CA ASP A 29 -7.21 22.81 4.84
C ASP A 29 -8.23 21.74 5.31
N GLY A 30 -7.73 20.65 5.88
CA GLY A 30 -8.51 19.52 6.37
C GLY A 30 -8.24 19.16 7.83
N SER A 31 -8.50 17.91 8.21
CA SER A 31 -8.37 17.40 9.59
C SER A 31 -6.93 17.32 10.11
N GLY A 32 -5.95 17.55 9.25
CA GLY A 32 -4.53 17.35 9.57
C GLY A 32 -4.11 15.88 9.64
N THR A 33 -5.01 14.94 9.32
CA THR A 33 -4.72 13.50 9.26
C THR A 33 -5.35 12.86 8.03
N TYR A 34 -4.72 11.81 7.50
CA TYR A 34 -5.23 11.05 6.36
C TYR A 34 -5.39 9.57 6.71
N VAL A 35 -6.26 8.89 5.97
CA VAL A 35 -6.36 7.41 5.99
C VAL A 35 -6.14 6.87 4.59
N VAL A 36 -5.69 5.62 4.52
CA VAL A 36 -5.48 4.89 3.27
C VAL A 36 -6.46 3.74 3.18
N LYS A 37 -7.13 3.62 2.04
CA LYS A 37 -8.07 2.56 1.70
C LYS A 37 -7.59 1.76 0.50
N ILE A 38 -7.61 0.44 0.63
CA ILE A 38 -7.23 -0.52 -0.43
C ILE A 38 -8.24 -1.67 -0.39
N GLY A 39 -9.18 -1.69 -1.34
CA GLY A 39 -10.30 -2.63 -1.28
C GLY A 39 -11.09 -2.48 0.02
N ALA A 40 -11.19 -3.56 0.81
CA ALA A 40 -11.85 -3.54 2.12
C ALA A 40 -10.96 -3.02 3.27
N TYR A 41 -9.65 -2.87 3.06
CA TYR A 41 -8.73 -2.36 4.07
C TYR A 41 -8.92 -0.85 4.29
N THR A 42 -8.88 -0.42 5.54
CA THR A 42 -8.78 0.99 5.96
C THR A 42 -7.71 1.11 7.03
N SER A 43 -6.75 2.01 6.84
CA SER A 43 -5.70 2.26 7.82
C SER A 43 -6.18 3.08 9.03
N PRO A 44 -5.41 3.09 10.13
CA PRO A 44 -5.54 4.15 11.13
C PRO A 44 -5.26 5.53 10.54
N GLY A 45 -5.79 6.57 11.20
CA GLY A 45 -5.49 7.97 10.88
C GLY A 45 -4.01 8.27 11.10
N THR A 46 -3.36 8.81 10.08
CA THR A 46 -1.94 9.17 10.09
C THR A 46 -1.80 10.69 9.95
N PRO A 47 -0.91 11.36 10.72
CA PRO A 47 -0.68 12.80 10.57
C PRO A 47 -0.28 13.18 9.14
N SER A 48 -0.80 14.30 8.65
CA SER A 48 -0.45 14.88 7.34
C SER A 48 1.06 14.98 7.17
N GLY A 49 1.57 14.51 6.02
CA GLY A 49 3.00 14.53 5.68
C GLY A 49 3.83 13.41 6.30
N MET A 50 3.28 12.63 7.25
CA MET A 50 3.99 11.48 7.82
C MET A 50 3.82 10.24 6.94
N PRO A 51 4.89 9.49 6.62
CA PRO A 51 4.77 8.24 5.86
C PRO A 51 4.17 7.13 6.71
N MET A 52 3.38 6.26 6.07
CA MET A 52 2.88 5.01 6.64
C MET A 52 3.24 3.82 5.77
N SER A 53 3.52 2.68 6.42
CA SER A 53 3.78 1.41 5.73
C SER A 53 2.58 0.49 5.84
N ILE A 54 2.16 -0.07 4.71
CA ILE A 54 1.04 -1.01 4.60
C ILE A 54 1.60 -2.34 4.12
N THR A 55 1.58 -3.33 5.00
CA THR A 55 1.99 -4.71 4.71
C THR A 55 0.89 -5.40 3.91
N GLY A 56 1.24 -6.02 2.78
CA GLY A 56 0.30 -6.63 1.84
C GLY A 56 0.02 -8.12 2.02
N ASN A 57 0.27 -8.68 3.20
CA ASN A 57 0.27 -10.13 3.42
C ASN A 57 -1.13 -10.75 3.61
N GLY A 58 -2.21 -9.95 3.57
CA GLY A 58 -3.58 -10.45 3.79
C GLY A 58 -3.87 -10.99 5.19
N GLN A 59 -2.96 -10.81 6.16
CA GLN A 59 -3.11 -11.33 7.53
C GLN A 59 -3.43 -10.22 8.53
N GLY A 60 -4.13 -10.54 9.61
CA GLY A 60 -4.41 -9.57 10.68
C GLY A 60 -5.22 -8.35 10.24
N GLY A 61 -6.02 -8.48 9.17
CA GLY A 61 -6.79 -7.37 8.58
C GLY A 61 -6.03 -6.54 7.55
N ASN A 62 -4.76 -6.87 7.27
CA ASN A 62 -4.00 -6.25 6.18
C ASN A 62 -4.62 -6.52 4.81
N PRO A 63 -4.42 -5.63 3.82
CA PRO A 63 -4.81 -5.93 2.45
C PRO A 63 -3.94 -7.06 1.89
N LEU A 64 -4.46 -7.75 0.87
CA LEU A 64 -3.68 -8.72 0.10
C LEU A 64 -3.13 -8.02 -1.16
N LEU A 65 -1.82 -7.79 -1.18
CA LEU A 65 -1.09 -7.14 -2.27
C LEU A 65 -0.12 -8.14 -2.90
N GLN A 66 -0.65 -8.98 -3.79
CA GLN A 66 0.10 -10.05 -4.45
C GLN A 66 1.09 -9.46 -5.45
N ALA A 67 2.33 -9.94 -5.38
CA ALA A 67 3.33 -9.73 -6.40
C ALA A 67 3.27 -10.90 -7.39
N ASN A 68 2.31 -10.89 -8.31
CA ASN A 68 2.08 -11.97 -9.28
C ASN A 68 2.30 -11.54 -10.75
N GLY A 69 2.80 -10.32 -10.98
CA GLY A 69 3.06 -9.77 -12.30
C GLY A 69 1.82 -9.40 -13.12
N SER A 70 0.60 -9.51 -12.57
CA SER A 70 -0.65 -9.18 -13.28
C SER A 70 -1.67 -8.36 -12.49
N SER A 71 -1.71 -8.48 -11.16
CA SER A 71 -2.66 -7.77 -10.30
C SER A 71 -2.39 -6.27 -10.25
N THR A 72 -3.45 -5.48 -10.24
CA THR A 72 -3.39 -4.02 -10.06
C THR A 72 -4.20 -3.60 -8.85
N TYR A 73 -3.70 -2.63 -8.09
CA TYR A 73 -4.31 -2.20 -6.83
C TYR A 73 -4.63 -0.70 -6.86
N THR A 74 -5.86 -0.34 -6.53
CA THR A 74 -6.24 1.06 -6.35
C THR A 74 -6.06 1.45 -4.88
N ILE A 75 -5.17 2.40 -4.65
CA ILE A 75 -4.94 3.04 -3.36
C ILE A 75 -5.72 4.34 -3.33
N ARG A 76 -6.59 4.51 -2.34
CA ARG A 76 -7.29 5.76 -2.08
C ARG A 76 -6.79 6.37 -0.79
N ILE A 77 -6.31 7.60 -0.85
CA ILE A 77 -5.83 8.38 0.29
C ILE A 77 -6.87 9.48 0.50
N GLU A 78 -7.46 9.57 1.67
CA GLU A 78 -8.53 10.55 1.96
C GLU A 78 -8.27 11.27 3.29
N ASP A 79 -8.86 12.45 3.44
CA ASP A 79 -8.96 13.11 4.75
C ASP A 79 -9.74 12.20 5.72
N SER A 80 -9.21 12.02 6.93
CA SER A 80 -9.80 11.10 7.92
C SER A 80 -11.21 11.52 8.37
N SER A 81 -11.55 12.80 8.26
CA SER A 81 -12.82 13.38 8.68
C SER A 81 -13.78 13.67 7.51
N ASP A 82 -13.28 13.70 6.27
CA ASP A 82 -14.06 14.06 5.09
C ASP A 82 -13.74 13.11 3.93
N SER A 83 -14.60 12.11 3.76
CA SER A 83 -14.45 11.11 2.70
C SER A 83 -14.70 11.66 1.29
N THR A 84 -15.14 12.90 1.13
CA THR A 84 -15.23 13.53 -0.19
C THR A 84 -13.89 14.09 -0.65
N CYS A 85 -12.97 14.36 0.28
CA CYS A 85 -11.65 14.90 0.01
C CYS A 85 -10.62 13.77 -0.11
N PHE A 86 -10.37 13.29 -1.34
CA PHE A 86 -9.49 12.15 -1.56
C PHE A 86 -8.69 12.23 -2.88
N SER A 87 -7.61 11.45 -2.93
CA SER A 87 -6.82 11.18 -4.12
C SER A 87 -6.68 9.67 -4.32
N SER A 88 -6.70 9.21 -5.57
CA SER A 88 -6.54 7.79 -5.91
C SER A 88 -5.36 7.54 -6.83
N ILE A 89 -4.74 6.38 -6.66
CA ILE A 89 -3.53 5.96 -7.35
C ILE A 89 -3.66 4.49 -7.68
N SER A 90 -3.37 4.14 -8.93
CA SER A 90 -3.28 2.74 -9.33
C SER A 90 -1.83 2.29 -9.24
N VAL A 91 -1.58 1.25 -8.46
CA VAL A 91 -0.32 0.51 -8.47
C VAL A 91 -0.45 -0.60 -9.49
N GLY A 92 0.42 -0.55 -10.49
CA GLY A 92 0.49 -1.55 -11.56
C GLY A 92 1.04 -2.89 -11.06
N PRO A 93 1.15 -3.87 -11.97
CA PRO A 93 1.59 -5.20 -11.59
C PRO A 93 3.02 -5.22 -11.05
N VAL A 94 3.20 -5.92 -9.92
CA VAL A 94 4.51 -6.17 -9.30
C VAL A 94 4.89 -7.61 -9.60
N LEU A 95 6.07 -7.83 -10.18
CA LEU A 95 6.58 -9.16 -10.49
C LEU A 95 6.88 -9.95 -9.20
N ALA A 96 6.68 -11.26 -9.28
CA ALA A 96 6.92 -12.20 -8.19
C ALA A 96 8.40 -12.25 -7.79
N CYS A 97 8.67 -12.17 -6.49
CA CYS A 97 10.04 -12.16 -5.97
C CYS A 97 10.65 -13.55 -5.86
N SER A 98 9.85 -14.61 -5.87
CA SER A 98 10.30 -16.00 -5.97
C SER A 98 11.27 -16.26 -7.14
N ASN A 99 11.26 -15.39 -8.16
CA ASN A 99 12.05 -15.52 -9.39
C ASN A 99 12.97 -14.30 -9.66
N CYS A 100 13.04 -13.31 -8.76
CA CYS A 100 13.71 -12.04 -9.04
C CYS A 100 15.11 -11.92 -8.41
N THR A 101 16.04 -11.35 -9.18
CA THR A 101 17.40 -10.99 -8.73
C THR A 101 17.49 -9.57 -8.15
N ASP A 102 16.42 -8.77 -8.15
CA ASP A 102 16.41 -7.41 -7.58
C ASP A 102 14.97 -6.87 -7.31
N PRO A 103 14.60 -6.44 -6.09
CA PRO A 103 13.25 -5.99 -5.74
C PRO A 103 13.08 -4.45 -5.75
N ASN A 104 12.26 -3.93 -6.67
CA ASN A 104 11.91 -2.50 -6.70
C ASN A 104 10.87 -2.14 -5.63
N CYS A 105 11.20 -1.18 -4.76
CA CYS A 105 10.31 -0.61 -3.74
C CYS A 105 9.51 0.56 -4.31
N PHE A 106 8.17 0.52 -4.22
CA PHE A 106 7.29 1.59 -4.71
C PHE A 106 6.93 2.56 -3.58
N ASN A 107 7.37 3.81 -3.71
CA ASN A 107 6.93 4.91 -2.86
C ASN A 107 5.78 5.66 -3.52
N VAL A 108 4.69 5.84 -2.78
CA VAL A 108 3.48 6.49 -3.28
C VAL A 108 3.24 7.77 -2.46
N THR A 109 3.39 8.92 -3.10
CA THR A 109 3.18 10.24 -2.46
C THR A 109 2.06 10.99 -3.17
N LYS A 110 1.12 11.55 -2.40
CA LYS A 110 0.10 12.47 -2.94
C LYS A 110 -0.25 13.59 -1.97
N GLN A 111 -0.71 14.68 -2.56
CA GLN A 111 -1.34 15.79 -1.89
C GLN A 111 -2.86 15.72 -2.09
N ILE A 112 -3.58 15.98 -1.01
CA ILE A 112 -5.03 16.09 -0.93
C ILE A 112 -5.30 17.54 -0.53
N ILE A 113 -6.03 18.26 -1.38
CA ILE A 113 -6.39 19.66 -1.20
C ILE A 113 -7.90 19.72 -1.13
N ARG A 114 -8.41 20.44 -0.14
CA ARG A 114 -9.82 20.72 0.02
C ARG A 114 -10.25 21.95 -0.78
#